data_AF-A0A7Y2PK10-F1
#
_entry.id   AF-A0A7Y2PK10-F1
#
_cell.length_a   1.000
_cell.length_b   1.000
_cell.length_c   1.000
_cell.angle_alpha   90.00
_cell.angle_beta   90.00
_cell.angle_gamma   90.00
#
_symmetry.space_group_name_H-M   'P 1'
#
loop_
_entity.id
_entity.type
_entity.pdbx_description
1 polymer ?
#
loop_
_entity_poly.entity_id
_entity_poly.type
_entity_poly.pdbx_seq_one_letter_code
_entity_poly.pdbx_strand_id
1 'polypeptide(L)'
;MRVRILALASLFTAISAHAAAPQTFSEAKKVAWKLYAPQSTEFYCGCKYTGNRVDLKACGYVPRKNANRAARIEWEHIVPAWQIGHQRQCWQSGG
;
A
#
# COMPACT_ATOMS: atom_id res chain seq x y z
N MET A 1 -50.58 -8.61 -5.97
CA MET A 1 -50.09 -7.22 -5.84
C MET A 1 -48.85 -7.09 -4.93
N ARG A 2 -48.83 -7.71 -3.74
CA ARG A 2 -47.70 -7.66 -2.80
C ARG A 2 -46.34 -8.19 -3.35
N VAL A 3 -46.35 -9.27 -4.14
CA VAL A 3 -45.13 -9.84 -4.75
C VAL A 3 -44.51 -8.92 -5.81
N ARG A 4 -45.33 -8.21 -6.59
CA ARG A 4 -44.85 -7.24 -7.60
C ARG A 4 -44.26 -5.98 -6.96
N ILE A 5 -44.79 -5.56 -5.81
CA ILE A 5 -44.25 -4.43 -5.03
C ILE A 5 -42.91 -4.81 -4.40
N LEU A 6 -42.77 -6.04 -3.89
CA LEU A 6 -41.50 -6.56 -3.37
C LEU A 6 -40.41 -6.67 -4.45
N ALA A 7 -40.77 -7.07 -5.67
CA ALA A 7 -39.85 -7.15 -6.81
C ALA A 7 -39.40 -5.77 -7.32
N LEU A 8 -40.26 -4.75 -7.26
CA LEU A 8 -39.88 -3.37 -7.61
C LEU A 8 -38.94 -2.73 -6.57
N ALA A 9 -39.11 -3.07 -5.29
CA ALA A 9 -38.26 -2.56 -4.21
C ALA A 9 -36.84 -3.16 -4.21
N SER A 10 -36.66 -4.35 -4.80
CA SER A 10 -35.34 -5.01 -4.89
C SER A 10 -34.43 -4.41 -5.98
N LEU A 11 -34.97 -3.58 -6.88
CA LEU A 11 -34.18 -2.94 -7.94
C LEU A 11 -33.50 -1.63 -7.49
N PHE A 12 -33.90 -1.07 -6.34
CA PHE A 12 -33.38 0.19 -5.80
C PHE A 12 -32.21 0.05 -4.81
N THR A 13 -31.78 -1.16 -4.47
CA THR A 13 -30.70 -1.39 -3.49
C THR A 13 -29.31 -1.59 -4.11
N ALA A 14 -29.16 -1.43 -5.42
CA ALA A 14 -27.86 -1.45 -6.08
C ALA A 14 -27.11 -0.11 -5.92
N ILE A 15 -26.82 0.29 -4.68
CA ILE A 15 -25.88 1.38 -4.40
C ILE A 15 -24.48 0.80 -4.58
N SER A 16 -23.85 1.08 -5.72
CA SER A 16 -22.44 0.75 -5.93
C SER A 16 -21.57 1.60 -5.01
N ALA A 17 -21.16 1.02 -3.87
CA ALA A 17 -20.17 1.62 -2.98
C ALA A 17 -18.81 1.65 -3.69
N HIS A 18 -18.43 2.81 -4.24
CA HIS A 18 -17.11 3.01 -4.82
C HIS A 18 -16.13 3.46 -3.73
N ALA A 19 -15.12 2.65 -3.44
CA ALA A 19 -14.02 3.09 -2.61
C ALA A 19 -13.18 4.11 -3.38
N ALA A 20 -12.96 5.30 -2.81
CA ALA A 20 -12.07 6.29 -3.40
C ALA A 20 -10.60 5.80 -3.31
N ALA A 21 -9.81 6.11 -4.34
CA ALA A 21 -8.37 5.91 -4.28
C ALA A 21 -7.73 6.80 -3.20
N PRO A 22 -6.63 6.37 -2.55
CA PRO A 22 -5.91 7.22 -1.62
C PRO A 22 -5.42 8.49 -2.33
N GLN A 23 -5.62 9.65 -1.70
CA GLN A 23 -5.29 10.96 -2.28
C GLN A 23 -3.90 11.43 -1.89
N THR A 24 -3.32 10.86 -0.83
CA THR A 24 -1.97 11.19 -0.36
C THR A 24 -1.10 9.94 -0.24
N PHE A 25 0.22 10.12 -0.30
CA PHE A 25 1.16 9.02 -0.07
C PHE A 25 1.01 8.39 1.33
N SER A 26 0.64 9.19 2.34
CA SER A 26 0.37 8.68 3.70
C SER A 26 -0.85 7.76 3.75
N GLU A 27 -1.93 8.14 3.07
CA GLU A 27 -3.12 7.28 2.91
C GLU A 27 -2.80 6.01 2.12
N ALA A 28 -2.05 6.14 1.02
CA ALA A 28 -1.64 5.00 0.21
C ALA A 28 -0.86 3.97 1.03
N LYS A 29 0.09 4.42 1.87
CA LYS A 29 0.82 3.53 2.80
C LYS A 29 -0.10 2.83 3.80
N LYS A 30 -1.12 3.51 4.33
CA LYS A 30 -2.11 2.89 5.25
C LYS A 30 -2.92 1.79 4.55
N VAL A 31 -3.32 2.01 3.30
CA VAL A 31 -4.01 0.99 2.49
C VAL A 31 -3.07 -0.18 2.21
N ALA A 32 -1.82 0.11 1.84
CA ALA A 32 -0.84 -0.90 1.49
C ALA A 32 -0.51 -1.83 2.69
N TRP A 33 -0.45 -1.30 3.92
CA TRP A 33 -0.31 -2.13 5.12
C TRP A 33 -1.41 -3.18 5.27
N LYS A 34 -2.66 -2.82 4.96
CA LYS A 34 -3.79 -3.76 4.99
C LYS A 34 -3.69 -4.79 3.88
N LEU A 35 -3.35 -4.33 2.67
CA LEU A 35 -3.25 -5.18 1.48
C LEU A 35 -2.18 -6.26 1.62
N TYR A 36 -1.03 -5.93 2.21
CA TYR A 36 0.10 -6.85 2.34
C TYR A 36 0.11 -7.65 3.65
N ALA A 37 -0.80 -7.37 4.59
CA ALA A 37 -0.86 -8.08 5.87
C ALA A 37 -0.94 -9.62 5.74
N PRO A 38 -1.70 -10.22 4.79
CA PRO A 38 -1.79 -11.68 4.68
C PRO A 38 -0.46 -12.36 4.33
N GLN A 39 0.38 -11.71 3.52
CA GLN A 39 1.65 -12.29 3.07
C GLN A 39 2.83 -11.87 3.95
N SER A 40 2.82 -10.63 4.46
CA SER A 40 3.83 -10.03 5.32
C SER A 40 5.28 -10.41 4.94
N THR A 41 5.58 -10.30 3.64
CA THR A 41 6.89 -10.61 3.04
C THR A 41 7.33 -9.39 2.25
N GLU A 42 8.57 -8.94 2.45
CA GLU A 42 9.08 -7.80 1.68
C GLU A 42 9.43 -8.19 0.25
N PHE A 43 9.50 -7.19 -0.62
CA PHE A 43 9.39 -7.36 -2.06
C PHE A 43 10.62 -7.96 -2.74
N TYR A 44 11.83 -7.70 -2.23
CA TYR A 44 13.07 -8.01 -2.96
C TYR A 44 13.82 -9.22 -2.42
N CYS A 45 14.01 -9.31 -1.11
CA CYS A 45 14.81 -10.37 -0.48
C CYS A 45 13.96 -11.53 0.07
N GLY A 46 12.62 -11.44 -0.01
CA GLY A 46 11.69 -12.44 0.51
C GLY A 46 11.64 -12.54 2.04
N CYS A 47 12.12 -11.54 2.79
CA CYS A 47 12.13 -11.58 4.25
C CYS A 47 10.71 -11.39 4.84
N LYS A 48 10.36 -12.22 5.83
CA LYS A 48 9.13 -12.04 6.59
C LYS A 48 9.23 -10.84 7.53
N TYR A 49 8.12 -10.15 7.74
CA TYR A 49 8.01 -9.04 8.67
C TYR A 49 6.77 -9.15 9.55
N THR A 50 6.77 -8.48 10.70
CA THR A 50 5.62 -8.36 11.59
C THR A 50 5.42 -6.90 11.97
N GLY A 51 4.23 -6.37 11.68
CA GLY A 51 4.02 -4.93 11.70
C GLY A 51 5.02 -4.25 10.78
N ASN A 52 5.92 -3.43 11.34
CA ASN A 52 6.96 -2.74 10.60
C ASN A 52 8.38 -3.30 10.84
N ARG A 53 8.53 -4.51 11.39
CA ARG A 53 9.84 -5.07 11.74
C ARG A 53 10.16 -6.31 10.92
N VAL A 54 11.38 -6.36 10.39
CA VAL A 54 11.89 -7.49 9.60
C VAL A 54 12.76 -8.38 10.49
N ASP A 55 12.57 -9.69 10.42
CA ASP A 55 13.51 -10.65 11.00
C ASP A 55 14.61 -10.96 9.96
N LEU A 56 15.71 -10.22 10.06
CA LEU A 56 16.83 -10.35 9.13
C LEU A 56 17.56 -11.69 9.27
N LYS A 57 17.58 -12.27 10.48
CA LYS A 57 18.26 -13.55 10.71
C LYS A 57 17.49 -14.69 10.07
N ALA A 58 16.16 -14.67 10.15
CA ALA A 58 15.31 -15.71 9.58
C ALA A 58 15.47 -15.87 8.06
N CYS A 59 15.77 -14.78 7.34
CA CYS A 59 16.02 -14.81 5.89
C CYS A 59 17.51 -14.72 5.50
N GLY A 60 18.43 -14.67 6.47
CA GLY A 60 19.87 -14.59 6.21
C GLY A 60 20.36 -13.25 5.64
N TYR A 61 19.55 -12.18 5.72
CA TYR A 61 19.94 -10.87 5.23
C TYR A 61 20.98 -10.21 6.14
N VAL A 62 22.09 -9.72 5.56
CA VAL A 62 23.17 -9.05 6.30
C VAL A 62 23.17 -7.55 5.97
N PRO A 63 22.87 -6.66 6.94
CA PRO A 63 22.92 -5.22 6.72
C PRO A 63 24.32 -4.73 6.34
N ARG A 64 24.43 -3.98 5.24
CA ARG A 64 25.71 -3.42 4.79
C ARG A 64 26.27 -2.31 5.69
N LYS A 65 25.42 -1.37 6.13
CA LYS A 65 25.87 -0.17 6.88
C LYS A 65 24.87 0.34 7.93
N ASN A 66 23.56 0.20 7.68
CA ASN A 66 22.54 0.76 8.57
C ASN A 66 21.56 -0.33 9.03
N ALA A 67 21.90 -0.98 10.14
CA ALA A 67 21.09 -2.05 10.74
C ALA A 67 19.69 -1.56 11.17
N ASN A 68 19.59 -0.33 11.68
CA ASN A 68 18.31 0.26 12.10
C ASN A 68 17.33 0.47 10.94
N ARG A 69 17.84 0.77 9.74
CA ARG A 69 17.04 0.84 8.51
C ARG A 69 16.67 -0.54 8.01
N ALA A 70 17.63 -1.45 7.96
CA ALA A 70 17.40 -2.82 7.50
C ALA A 70 16.33 -3.54 8.35
N ALA A 71 16.27 -3.26 9.65
CA ALA A 71 15.34 -3.90 10.57
C ALA A 71 13.86 -3.45 10.46
N ARG A 72 13.51 -2.58 9.49
CA ARG A 72 12.13 -2.10 9.29
C ARG A 72 11.74 -2.08 7.82
N ILE A 73 10.43 -2.09 7.57
CA ILE A 73 9.88 -1.93 6.22
C ILE A 73 9.80 -0.44 5.86
N GLU A 74 10.18 -0.14 4.63
CA GLU A 74 9.91 1.14 3.97
C GLU A 74 9.12 0.85 2.70
N TRP A 75 8.16 1.72 2.39
CA TRP A 75 7.33 1.54 1.19
C TRP A 75 8.09 2.04 -0.03
N GLU A 76 8.45 1.09 -0.90
CA GLU A 76 9.22 1.36 -2.10
C GLU A 76 8.34 1.84 -3.25
N HIS A 77 8.79 2.90 -3.92
CA HIS A 77 8.26 3.26 -5.24
C HIS A 77 9.06 2.51 -6.31
N ILE A 78 8.52 1.38 -6.80
CA ILE A 78 9.19 0.55 -7.83
C ILE A 78 9.66 1.39 -9.02
N VAL A 79 8.81 2.32 -9.48
CA VAL A 79 9.24 3.45 -10.31
C VAL A 79 9.44 4.64 -9.38
N PRO A 80 10.69 5.10 -9.15
CA PRO A 80 10.97 6.14 -8.17
C PRO A 80 10.17 7.42 -8.45
N ALA A 81 9.72 8.09 -7.39
CA ALA A 81 9.02 9.38 -7.52
C ALA A 81 9.82 10.40 -8.35
N TRP A 82 11.15 10.40 -8.20
CA TRP A 82 12.05 11.25 -8.97
C TRP A 82 11.93 10.98 -10.48
N GLN A 83 11.87 9.71 -10.91
CA GLN A 83 11.82 9.37 -12.33
C GLN A 83 10.60 9.98 -13.03
N ILE A 84 9.46 10.04 -12.34
CA ILE A 84 8.20 10.57 -12.88
C ILE A 84 7.96 12.06 -12.52
N GLY A 85 8.81 12.63 -11.68
CA GLY A 85 8.59 13.94 -11.04
C GLY A 85 9.65 14.99 -11.33
N HIS A 86 10.92 14.62 -11.47
CA HIS A 86 12.05 15.57 -11.42
C HIS A 86 12.05 16.66 -12.49
N GLN A 87 11.37 16.43 -13.62
CA GLN A 87 11.25 17.40 -14.71
C GLN A 87 10.10 18.41 -14.50
N ARG A 88 9.26 18.22 -13.47
CA ARG A 88 8.11 19.08 -13.20
C ARG A 88 8.54 20.34 -12.44
N GLN A 89 7.82 21.44 -12.67
CA GLN A 89 8.06 22.72 -12.00
C GLN A 89 8.00 22.61 -10.46
N CYS A 90 7.06 21.84 -9.93
CA CYS A 90 6.96 21.64 -8.47
C CYS A 90 8.23 21.03 -7.88
N TRP A 91 8.88 20.11 -8.61
CA TRP A 91 10.14 19.50 -8.17
C TRP A 91 11.29 20.50 -8.22
N GLN A 92 11.35 21.35 -9.25
CA GLN A 92 12.33 22.43 -9.34
C GLN A 92 12.17 23.44 -8.19
N SER A 93 10.95 23.61 -7.70
CA SER A 93 10.57 24.53 -6.61
C SER A 93 10.49 23.87 -5.24
N GLY A 94 11.38 22.92 -4.92
CA GLY A 94 11.54 22.41 -3.54
C GLY A 94 11.58 20.90 -3.38
N GLY A 95 11.53 20.14 -4.47
CA GLY A 95 11.52 18.67 -4.43
C GLY A 95 10.16 18.07 -4.10
#